data_AF-A0A0G2IVS2-F1
#
_entry.id   AF-A0A0G2IVS2-F1
#
_cell.length_a   1.000
_cell.length_b   1.000
_cell.length_c   1.000
_cell.angle_alpha   90.00
_cell.angle_beta   90.00
_cell.angle_gamma   90.00
#
_symmetry.space_group_name_H-M   'P 1'
#
loop_
_entity.id
_entity.type
_entity.pdbx_description
1 polymer ?
#
loop_
_entity_poly.entity_id
_entity_poly.type
_entity_poly.pdbx_seq_one_letter_code
_entity_poly.pdbx_strand_id
1 'polypeptide(L)'
;MLHLLLCLRKRMAPALWKAVRTTNAIEQGNRECRRRIKNQTLLPCAETVPMLFWALLASGKIQMGKVDGWAHLAHPIQPMPLDVAA
;
A
#
# COMPACT_ATOMS: atom_id res chain seq x y z
N MET A 1 -5.53 -4.03 17.57
CA MET A 1 -5.61 -3.13 16.39
C MET A 1 -5.40 -1.64 16.75
N LEU A 2 -6.11 -1.08 17.74
CA LEU A 2 -5.97 0.33 18.13
C LEU A 2 -4.57 0.70 18.66
N HIS A 3 -3.95 -0.17 19.47
CA HIS A 3 -2.60 0.01 20.00
C HIS A 3 -1.55 0.16 18.88
N LEU A 4 -1.62 -0.71 17.87
CA LEU A 4 -0.72 -0.69 16.72
C LEU A 4 -0.84 0.60 15.90
N LEU A 5 -2.07 1.09 15.69
CA LEU A 5 -2.31 2.35 14.98
C LEU A 5 -1.77 3.56 15.77
N LEU A 6 -1.93 3.57 17.10
CA LEU A 6 -1.38 4.63 17.95
C LEU A 6 0.16 4.61 17.96
N CYS A 7 0.78 3.43 18.04
CA CYS A 7 2.23 3.26 17.92
C CYS A 7 2.74 3.74 16.56
N LEU A 8 2.06 3.37 15.47
CA LEU A 8 2.43 3.77 14.11
C LEU A 8 2.32 5.29 13.91
N ARG A 9 1.27 5.91 14.46
CA ARG A 9 1.08 7.37 14.42
C ARG A 9 2.22 8.13 15.07
N LYS A 10 2.73 7.64 16.20
CA LYS A 10 3.86 8.28 16.91
C LYS A 10 5.19 8.16 16.18
N ARG A 11 5.31 7.21 15.24
CA ARG A 11 6.54 6.92 14.48
C ARG A 11 6.69 7.70 13.18
N MET A 12 5.60 8.27 12.67
CA MET A 12 5.55 8.86 11.33
C MET A 12 5.28 10.36 11.36
N ALA A 13 5.76 11.06 10.33
CA ALA A 13 5.44 12.47 10.15
C ALA A 13 3.90 12.67 10.02
N PRO A 14 3.31 13.71 10.64
CA PRO A 14 1.87 13.96 10.57
C PRO A 14 1.33 14.01 9.13
N ALA A 15 2.12 14.53 8.18
CA ALA A 15 1.78 14.58 6.77
C ALA A 15 1.60 13.19 6.12
N LEU A 16 2.34 12.18 6.59
CA LEU A 16 2.29 10.81 6.07
C LEU A 16 1.12 10.00 6.66
N TRP A 17 0.61 10.43 7.83
CA TRP A 17 -0.45 9.71 8.55
C TRP A 17 -1.71 9.51 7.71
N LYS A 18 -2.08 10.51 6.91
CA LYS A 18 -3.25 10.44 6.03
C LYS A 18 -3.10 9.36 4.97
N ALA A 19 -1.91 9.20 4.38
CA ALA A 19 -1.67 8.16 3.38
C ALA A 19 -1.71 6.75 4.00
N VAL A 20 -1.02 6.58 5.12
CA VAL A 20 -0.82 5.28 5.78
C VAL A 20 -2.11 4.73 6.41
N ARG A 21 -2.99 5.61 6.89
CA ARG A 21 -4.27 5.18 7.48
C ARG A 21 -5.32 4.78 6.45
N THR A 22 -5.11 5.08 5.16
CA THR A 22 -6.09 4.81 4.10
C THR A 22 -5.68 3.61 3.26
N THR A 23 -6.62 2.75 2.95
CA THR A 23 -6.45 1.59 2.07
C THR A 23 -6.85 1.87 0.62
N ASN A 24 -7.34 3.08 0.33
CA ASN A 24 -7.94 3.44 -0.96
C ASN A 24 -7.07 3.07 -2.17
N ALA A 25 -5.77 3.37 -2.12
CA ALA A 25 -4.85 3.07 -3.22
C ALA A 25 -4.68 1.56 -3.45
N ILE A 26 -4.57 0.78 -2.36
CA ILE A 26 -4.45 -0.67 -2.40
C ILE A 26 -5.75 -1.30 -2.89
N GLU A 27 -6.89 -0.84 -2.37
CA GLU A 27 -8.21 -1.31 -2.78
C GLU A 27 -8.48 -1.00 -4.25
N GLN A 28 -8.09 0.18 -4.74
CA GLN A 28 -8.23 0.53 -6.14
C GLN A 28 -7.39 -0.39 -7.02
N GLY A 29 -6.13 -0.64 -6.67
CA GLY A 29 -5.28 -1.60 -7.39
C GLY A 29 -5.85 -3.01 -7.41
N ASN A 30 -6.36 -3.48 -6.26
CA ASN A 30 -7.00 -4.80 -6.16
C ASN A 30 -8.30 -4.87 -6.97
N ARG A 31 -9.12 -3.82 -6.97
CA ARG A 31 -10.34 -3.74 -7.80
C ARG A 31 -10.02 -3.85 -9.29
N GLU A 32 -9.00 -3.13 -9.76
CA GLU A 32 -8.56 -3.20 -11.16
C GLU A 32 -8.00 -4.57 -11.52
N CYS A 33 -7.20 -5.18 -10.65
CA CYS A 33 -6.72 -6.55 -10.86
C CYS A 33 -7.90 -7.54 -10.95
N ARG A 34 -8.82 -7.51 -9.98
CA ARG A 34 -10.01 -8.38 -9.95
C ARG A 34 -10.90 -8.21 -11.17
N ARG A 35 -11.08 -7.00 -11.69
CA ARG A 35 -11.87 -6.77 -12.92
C ARG A 35 -11.32 -7.54 -14.13
N ARG A 36 -10.01 -7.77 -14.17
CA ARG A 36 -9.32 -8.40 -15.32
C ARG A 36 -9.19 -9.90 -15.22
N ILE A 37 -9.02 -10.41 -14.00
CA ILE A 37 -8.90 -11.85 -13.75
C ILE A 37 -10.22 -12.50 -13.32
N LYS A 38 -11.35 -11.80 -13.36
CA LYS A 38 -12.67 -12.33 -12.93
C LYS A 38 -13.08 -13.63 -13.63
N ASN A 39 -12.58 -13.88 -14.85
CA ASN A 39 -12.87 -15.07 -15.65
C ASN A 39 -11.77 -16.16 -15.51
N GLN A 40 -10.70 -15.89 -14.77
CA GLN A 40 -9.61 -16.82 -14.51
C GLN A 40 -9.75 -17.39 -13.10
N THR A 41 -9.98 -18.69 -12.98
CA THR A 41 -10.07 -19.40 -11.68
C THR A 41 -8.69 -19.67 -11.08
N LEU A 42 -7.67 -19.80 -11.93
CA LEU A 42 -6.28 -20.02 -11.55
C LEU A 42 -5.39 -19.06 -12.31
N LEU A 43 -4.36 -18.59 -11.64
CA LEU A 43 -3.28 -17.83 -12.28
C LEU A 43 -2.18 -18.82 -12.69
N PRO A 44 -1.58 -18.65 -13.88
CA PRO A 44 -0.61 -19.60 -14.41
C PRO A 44 0.66 -19.71 -13.55
N CYS A 45 1.04 -18.65 -12.83
CA CYS A 45 2.14 -18.64 -11.87
C CYS A 45 2.02 -17.49 -10.85
N ALA A 46 2.83 -17.52 -9.79
CA ALA A 46 2.82 -16.51 -8.72
C ALA A 46 3.18 -15.09 -9.23
N GLU A 47 3.96 -15.01 -10.30
CA GLU A 47 4.43 -13.78 -10.93
C GLU A 47 3.32 -13.08 -11.73
N THR A 48 2.21 -13.77 -12.04
CA THR A 48 1.13 -13.23 -12.87
C THR A 48 0.51 -11.96 -12.27
N VAL A 49 0.28 -11.93 -10.95
CA VAL A 49 -0.32 -10.74 -10.29
C VAL A 49 0.63 -9.55 -10.33
N PRO A 50 1.91 -9.67 -9.92
CA PRO A 50 2.89 -8.60 -10.13
C PRO A 50 2.97 -8.12 -11.57
N MET A 51 3.03 -9.02 -12.55
CA MET A 51 3.09 -8.66 -13.97
C MET A 51 1.85 -7.89 -14.43
N LEU A 52 0.65 -8.35 -14.02
CA LEU A 52 -0.61 -7.66 -14.30
C LEU A 52 -0.63 -6.26 -13.67
N PHE A 53 -0.17 -6.14 -12.42
CA PHE A 53 -0.09 -4.85 -11.74
C PHE A 53 0.82 -3.87 -12.49
N TRP A 54 2.01 -4.30 -12.92
CA TRP A 54 2.93 -3.46 -13.70
C TRP A 54 2.36 -3.10 -15.08
N ALA A 55 1.71 -4.04 -15.76
CA ALA A 55 1.03 -3.76 -17.03
C ALA A 55 -0.10 -2.73 -16.85
N LEU A 56 -0.84 -2.80 -15.75
CA LEU A 56 -1.89 -1.83 -15.43
C LEU A 56 -1.34 -0.44 -15.14
N LEU A 57 -0.18 -0.37 -14.49
CA LEU A 57 0.55 0.86 -14.26
C LEU A 57 1.03 1.48 -15.58
N ALA A 58 1.68 0.67 -16.43
CA ALA A 58 2.17 1.10 -17.74
C ALA A 58 1.04 1.56 -18.67
N SER A 59 -0.13 0.91 -18.61
CA SER A 59 -1.32 1.30 -19.38
C SER A 59 -2.08 2.50 -18.81
N GLY A 60 -1.67 3.04 -17.66
CA GLY A 60 -2.31 4.18 -16.99
C GLY A 60 -3.67 3.86 -16.35
N LYS A 61 -4.05 2.58 -16.26
CA LYS A 61 -5.31 2.14 -15.62
C LYS A 61 -5.21 2.20 -14.09
N ILE A 62 -4.01 1.99 -13.57
CA ILE A 62 -3.62 2.39 -12.22
C ILE A 62 -2.67 3.57 -12.38
N GLN A 63 -2.91 4.65 -11.65
CA GLN A 63 -2.03 5.82 -11.63
C GLN A 63 -1.37 5.94 -10.26
N MET A 64 -0.04 6.02 -10.23
CA MET A 64 0.71 6.32 -9.01
C MET A 64 0.75 7.83 -8.81
N GLY A 65 -0.11 8.33 -7.93
CA GLY A 65 -0.02 9.71 -7.46
C GLY A 65 1.09 9.89 -6.43
N LYS A 66 1.58 11.12 -6.29
CA LYS A 66 2.50 11.48 -5.20
C LYS A 66 1.80 11.30 -3.86
N VAL A 67 2.44 10.62 -2.93
CA VAL A 67 1.90 10.36 -1.58
C VAL A 67 1.94 11.65 -0.74
N ASP A 68 0.89 11.89 0.04
CA ASP A 68 0.86 12.96 1.04
C ASP A 68 2.05 12.83 1.99
N GLY A 69 2.83 13.89 2.15
CA GLY A 69 4.05 13.83 2.97
C GLY A 69 5.25 13.12 2.32
N TRP A 70 5.26 12.95 0.99
CA TRP A 70 6.37 12.34 0.21
C TRP A 70 7.78 12.80 0.63
N ALA A 71 7.97 14.09 0.92
CA ALA A 71 9.27 14.63 1.33
C ALA A 71 9.83 13.97 2.61
N HIS A 72 8.95 13.42 3.46
CA HIS A 72 9.32 12.76 4.70
C HIS A 72 9.57 11.25 4.55
N LEU A 73 9.30 10.64 3.38
CA LEU A 73 9.56 9.22 3.15
C LEU A 73 11.05 8.88 3.11
N ALA A 74 11.90 9.83 2.73
CA ALA A 74 13.36 9.67 2.74
C ALA A 74 13.95 9.66 4.16
N HIS A 75 13.17 10.07 5.16
CA HIS A 75 13.63 10.10 6.55
C HIS A 75 13.40 8.73 7.19
N PRO A 76 14.41 8.16 7.88
CA PRO A 76 14.24 6.90 8.59
C PRO A 76 13.16 7.05 9.67
N ILE A 77 12.30 6.05 9.75
CA ILE A 77 11.31 5.95 10.84
C ILE A 77 12.09 5.76 12.14
N GLN A 78 11.84 6.60 13.13
CA GLN A 78 12.53 6.53 14.42
C GLN A 78 12.32 5.14 15.07
N PRO A 79 13.39 4.44 15.47
CA PRO A 79 13.29 3.14 16.11
C PRO A 79 12.76 3.32 17.54
N MET A 80 11.44 3.33 17.69
CA MET A 80 10.81 3.16 18.99
C MET A 80 10.61 1.65 19.22
N PRO A 81 10.86 1.11 20.42
CA PRO A 81 10.54 -0.29 20.71
C PRO A 81 9.07 -0.54 20.37
N LEU A 82 8.81 -1.49 19.46
CA LEU A 82 7.48 -2.03 19.30
C LEU A 82 7.34 -2.96 20.48
N ASP A 83 6.47 -2.60 21.43
CA ASP A 83 6.10 -3.54 22.49
C ASP A 83 5.32 -4.68 21.80
N VAL A 84 6.07 -5.68 21.35
CA VAL A 84 5.57 -6.96 20.86
C VAL A 84 5.09 -7.71 22.09
N ALA A 85 3.94 -7.29 22.61
CA ALA A 85 3.19 -8.09 23.56
C ALA A 85 2.87 -9.43 22.87
N ALA A 86 3.44 -10.49 23.46
CA ALA A 86 3.33 -11.88 23.06
C ALA A 86 1.88 -12.40 23.11
#